data_AF-A0A183BS11-F1
#
_entry.id   AF-A0A183BS11-F1
#
_cell.length_a   1.000
_cell.length_b   1.000
_cell.length_c   1.000
_cell.angle_alpha   90.00
_cell.angle_beta   90.00
_cell.angle_gamma   90.00
#
_symmetry.space_group_name_H-M   'P 1'
#
loop_
_entity.id
_entity.type
_entity.pdbx_description
1 polymer ?
#
loop_
_entity_poly.entity_id
_entity_poly.type
_entity_poly.pdbx_seq_one_letter_code
_entity_poly.pdbx_strand_id
1 'polypeptide(L)'
;MKVMTTRKLNLLEKIANMLGVIYRYHEPNFPRYKDMLKKVWFRELAPPTPKDWPQIKADFSKLDNLMKMQSYKALKLKEFLAYSAVFVEVICWFFVGEIIGRGSLTGYIIRSSYIDPTAAKKMAKFKWDDHSELEIKHDEVHAH
;
A
#
# COMPACT_ATOMS: atom_id res chain seq x y z
N MET A 1 52.01 -7.49 -24.53
CA MET A 1 50.69 -6.93 -24.21
C MET A 1 49.66 -8.05 -24.43
N LYS A 2 49.05 -8.60 -23.38
CA LYS A 2 48.15 -9.75 -23.48
C LYS A 2 46.78 -9.28 -23.98
N VAL A 3 46.49 -9.52 -25.26
CA VAL A 3 45.17 -9.24 -25.84
C VAL A 3 44.15 -10.14 -25.15
N MET A 4 43.23 -9.56 -24.38
CA MET A 4 42.08 -10.30 -23.85
C MET A 4 41.08 -10.48 -24.99
N THR A 5 40.88 -11.72 -25.43
CA THR A 5 39.82 -12.05 -26.38
C THR A 5 38.46 -11.96 -25.67
N THR A 6 37.65 -10.95 -26.00
CA THR A 6 36.30 -10.78 -25.43
C THR A 6 35.38 -11.90 -25.93
N ARG A 7 35.12 -12.91 -25.09
CA ARG A 7 34.13 -13.95 -25.42
C ARG A 7 32.72 -13.35 -25.42
N LYS A 8 31.82 -13.84 -26.30
CA LYS A 8 30.39 -13.52 -26.22
C LYS A 8 29.81 -14.13 -24.94
N LEU A 9 29.46 -13.29 -23.97
CA LEU A 9 28.83 -13.72 -22.71
C LEU A 9 27.37 -14.12 -22.94
N ASN A 10 26.97 -15.25 -22.37
CA ASN A 10 25.58 -15.69 -22.37
C ASN A 10 24.69 -14.77 -21.51
N LEU A 11 23.37 -14.80 -21.74
CA LEU A 11 22.41 -13.93 -21.04
C LEU A 11 22.51 -14.08 -19.51
N LEU A 12 22.65 -15.31 -19.01
CA LEU A 12 22.79 -15.57 -17.57
C LEU A 12 24.08 -14.99 -16.99
N GLU A 13 25.17 -14.98 -17.76
CA GLU A 13 26.45 -14.41 -17.33
C GLU A 13 26.40 -12.88 -17.32
N LYS A 14 25.65 -12.27 -18.25
CA LYS A 14 25.36 -10.83 -18.21
C LYS A 14 24.51 -10.47 -16.99
N ILE A 15 23.49 -11.27 -16.68
CA ILE A 15 22.66 -11.08 -15.48
C ILE A 15 23.51 -11.24 -14.22
N ALA A 16 24.33 -12.29 -14.12
CA ALA A 16 25.21 -12.51 -12.97
C ALA A 16 26.23 -11.36 -12.80
N ASN A 17 26.81 -10.86 -13.89
CA ASN A 17 27.69 -9.70 -13.84
C ASN A 17 26.95 -8.43 -13.41
N MET A 18 25.74 -8.17 -13.91
CA MET A 18 24.93 -7.04 -13.44
C MET A 18 24.56 -7.16 -11.96
N LEU A 19 24.09 -8.32 -11.52
CA LEU A 19 23.77 -8.57 -10.11
C LEU A 19 25.00 -8.42 -9.23
N GLY A 20 26.17 -8.87 -9.69
CA GLY A 20 27.45 -8.69 -9.00
C GLY A 20 27.88 -7.21 -8.92
N VAL A 21 27.63 -6.42 -9.95
CA VAL A 21 27.90 -4.96 -9.93
C VAL A 21 26.94 -4.26 -8.97
N ILE A 22 25.65 -4.58 -9.00
CA ILE A 22 24.63 -4.02 -8.10
C ILE A 22 24.95 -4.39 -6.65
N TYR A 23 25.33 -5.65 -6.39
CA TYR A 23 25.70 -6.11 -5.06
C TYR A 23 26.89 -5.34 -4.48
N ARG A 24 27.99 -5.22 -5.23
CA ARG A 24 29.19 -4.49 -4.80
C ARG A 24 28.94 -2.99 -4.60
N TYR A 25 28.03 -2.41 -5.39
CA TYR A 25 27.64 -1.01 -5.22
C TYR A 25 26.79 -0.79 -3.95
N HIS A 26 25.91 -1.74 -3.61
CA HIS A 26 25.07 -1.64 -2.43
C HIS A 26 25.73 -2.12 -1.13
N GLU A 27 26.70 -3.05 -1.19
CA GLU A 27 27.44 -3.59 -0.03
C GLU A 27 27.91 -2.51 0.97
N PRO A 28 28.59 -1.42 0.55
CA PRO A 28 29.02 -0.38 1.48
C PRO A 28 27.87 0.48 2.03
N ASN A 29 26.74 0.54 1.33
CA ASN A 29 25.60 1.39 1.70
C ASN A 29 24.55 0.64 2.56
N PHE A 30 24.51 -0.69 2.49
CA PHE A 30 23.61 -1.54 3.29
C PHE A 30 23.66 -1.28 4.81
N PRO A 31 24.82 -1.14 5.49
CA PRO A 31 24.83 -0.88 6.93
C PRO A 31 24.17 0.46 7.27
N ARG A 32 24.43 1.51 6.48
CA ARG A 32 23.81 2.83 6.67
C ARG A 32 22.30 2.77 6.49
N TYR A 33 21.81 2.07 5.46
CA TYR A 33 20.38 1.89 5.26
C TYR A 33 19.76 1.10 6.41
N LYS A 34 20.38 0.01 6.85
CA LYS A 34 19.90 -0.77 8.00
C LYS A 34 19.82 0.07 9.27
N ASP A 35 20.83 0.90 9.54
CA ASP A 35 20.84 1.75 10.72
C ASP A 35 19.79 2.86 10.63
N MET A 36 19.59 3.44 9.44
CA MET A 36 18.54 4.42 9.19
C MET A 36 17.15 3.80 9.36
N LEU A 37 16.89 2.64 8.74
CA LEU A 37 15.64 1.91 8.89
C LEU A 37 15.38 1.52 10.35
N LYS A 38 16.40 1.02 11.06
CA LYS A 38 16.28 0.71 12.50
C LYS A 38 15.92 1.96 13.30
N LYS A 39 16.60 3.09 13.07
CA LYS A 39 16.32 4.34 13.79
C LYS A 39 14.90 4.83 13.54
N VAL A 40 14.44 4.82 12.29
CA VAL A 40 13.07 5.20 11.91
C VAL A 40 12.06 4.23 12.54
N TRP A 41 12.35 2.92 12.49
CA TRP A 41 11.50 1.91 13.10
C TRP A 41 11.31 2.13 14.60
N PHE A 42 12.39 2.32 15.35
CA PHE A 42 12.32 2.48 16.81
C PHE A 42 11.78 3.83 17.27
N ARG A 43 11.94 4.89 16.46
CA ARG A 43 11.52 6.23 16.84
C ARG A 43 10.10 6.56 16.40
N GLU A 44 9.70 6.14 15.20
CA GLU A 44 8.45 6.59 14.57
C GLU A 44 7.39 5.49 14.50
N LEU A 45 7.80 4.24 14.26
CA LEU A 45 6.88 3.13 13.97
C LEU A 45 6.71 2.15 15.14
N ALA A 46 7.57 2.23 16.15
CA ALA A 46 7.52 1.32 17.28
C ALA A 46 6.23 1.55 18.07
N PRO A 47 5.57 0.47 18.52
CA PRO A 47 4.39 0.61 19.37
C PRO A 47 4.78 1.40 20.64
N PRO A 48 3.90 2.31 21.08
CA PRO A 48 4.19 3.19 22.22
C PRO A 48 4.51 2.36 23.46
N THR A 49 5.45 2.85 24.26
CA THR A 49 5.82 2.19 25.51
C THR A 49 4.73 2.47 26.55
N PRO A 50 4.48 1.58 27.53
CA PRO A 50 3.45 1.85 28.54
C PRO A 50 3.62 3.16 29.32
N LYS A 51 4.83 3.72 29.33
CA LYS A 51 5.16 5.02 29.93
C LYS A 51 4.54 6.21 29.20
N ASP A 52 4.20 6.06 27.92
CA ASP A 52 3.68 7.14 27.07
C ASP A 52 2.15 7.26 27.17
N TRP A 53 1.47 6.26 27.75
CA TRP A 53 0.01 6.25 27.94
C TRP A 53 -0.57 7.48 28.64
N PRO A 54 0.02 8.00 29.74
CA PRO A 54 -0.52 9.18 30.41
C PRO A 54 -0.50 10.42 29.50
N GLN A 55 0.56 10.57 28.70
CA GLN A 55 0.70 11.68 27.77
C GLN A 55 -0.34 11.59 26.65
N ILE A 56 -0.50 10.41 26.06
CA ILE A 56 -1.52 10.15 25.03
C ILE A 56 -2.92 10.51 25.54
N LYS A 57 -3.28 10.08 26.76
CA LYS A 57 -4.58 10.40 27.37
C LYS A 57 -4.76 11.92 27.56
N ALA A 58 -3.72 12.61 28.03
CA ALA A 58 -3.76 14.06 28.20
C ALA A 58 -3.99 14.78 26.86
N ASP A 59 -3.36 14.32 25.79
CA ASP A 59 -3.53 14.90 24.45
C ASP A 59 -4.93 14.63 23.88
N PHE A 60 -5.50 13.44 24.10
CA PHE A 60 -6.91 13.18 23.78
C PHE A 60 -7.87 14.10 24.55
N SER A 61 -7.62 14.35 25.84
CA SER A 61 -8.45 15.28 26.61
C SER A 61 -8.38 16.72 26.08
N LYS A 62 -7.21 17.16 25.59
CA LYS A 62 -7.09 18.47 24.93
C LYS A 62 -7.92 18.53 23.64
N LEU A 63 -7.89 17.47 22.83
CA LEU A 63 -8.70 17.39 21.60
C LEU A 63 -10.20 17.46 21.91
N ASP A 64 -10.67 16.74 22.93
CA ASP A 64 -12.08 16.78 23.36
C ASP A 64 -12.50 18.20 23.78
N ASN A 65 -11.65 18.90 24.53
CA ASN A 65 -11.89 20.29 24.91
C ASN A 65 -11.91 21.23 23.69
N LEU A 66 -11.00 21.06 22.73
CA LEU A 66 -10.98 21.84 21.49
C LEU A 66 -12.24 21.63 20.63
N MET A 67 -12.80 20.42 20.63
CA MET A 67 -14.07 20.13 19.96
C MET A 67 -15.24 20.82 20.66
N LYS A 68 -15.32 20.71 22.01
CA LYS A 68 -16.38 21.37 22.81
C LYS A 68 -16.37 22.89 22.65
N MET A 69 -15.19 23.50 22.59
CA MET A 69 -15.03 24.94 22.43
C MET A 69 -15.19 25.42 20.97
N GLN A 70 -15.48 24.52 20.03
CA GLN A 70 -15.56 24.78 18.59
C GLN A 70 -14.36 25.52 17.99
N SER A 71 -13.19 25.46 18.65
CA SER A 71 -12.00 26.21 18.27
C SER A 71 -11.35 25.70 16.98
N TYR A 72 -11.76 24.53 16.49
CA TYR A 72 -11.33 23.95 15.21
C TYR A 72 -11.71 24.82 13.99
N LYS A 73 -12.71 25.70 14.11
CA LYS A 73 -13.12 26.62 13.03
C LYS A 73 -12.09 27.72 12.76
N ALA A 74 -11.20 27.99 13.73
CA ALA A 74 -10.15 29.01 13.61
C ALA A 74 -8.81 28.46 13.06
N LEU A 75 -8.74 27.16 12.73
CA LEU A 75 -7.52 26.52 12.23
C LEU A 75 -7.17 27.01 10.83
N LYS A 76 -5.86 27.17 10.57
CA LYS A 76 -5.37 27.51 9.24
C LYS A 76 -5.47 26.29 8.32
N LEU A 77 -5.72 26.52 7.04
CA LEU A 77 -5.87 25.44 6.05
C LEU A 77 -4.66 24.48 6.01
N LYS A 78 -3.45 25.01 6.16
CA LYS A 78 -2.21 24.21 6.21
C LYS A 78 -2.17 23.21 7.37
N GLU A 79 -2.70 23.60 8.53
CA GLU A 79 -2.73 22.75 9.73
C GLU A 79 -3.83 21.71 9.60
N PHE A 80 -4.99 22.13 9.09
CA PHE A 80 -6.10 21.22 8.82
C PHE A 80 -5.72 20.11 7.85
N LEU A 81 -5.03 20.44 6.75
CA LEU A 81 -4.55 19.44 5.78
C LEU A 81 -3.52 18.48 6.37
N ALA A 82 -2.65 18.97 7.26
CA ALA A 82 -1.69 18.10 7.94
C ALA A 82 -2.41 17.10 8.85
N TYR A 83 -3.40 17.55 9.64
CA TYR A 83 -4.17 16.66 10.51
C TYR A 83 -5.04 15.68 9.74
N SER A 84 -5.64 16.10 8.62
CA SER A 84 -6.43 15.20 7.78
C SER A 84 -5.57 14.14 7.09
N ALA A 85 -4.35 14.48 6.66
CA ALA A 85 -3.41 13.51 6.10
C ALA A 85 -3.02 12.43 7.13
N VAL A 86 -2.68 12.84 8.36
CA VAL A 86 -2.38 11.89 9.45
C VAL A 86 -3.60 11.03 9.79
N PHE A 87 -4.80 11.61 9.80
CA PHE A 87 -6.03 10.85 10.04
C PHE A 87 -6.26 9.77 8.97
N VAL A 88 -6.07 10.12 7.69
CA VAL A 88 -6.15 9.16 6.58
C VAL A 88 -5.07 8.08 6.71
N GLU A 89 -3.85 8.43 7.11
CA GLU A 89 -2.77 7.47 7.33
C GLU A 89 -3.16 6.42 8.40
N VAL A 90 -3.73 6.84 9.53
CA VAL A 90 -4.18 5.92 10.59
C VAL A 90 -5.25 4.96 10.07
N ILE A 91 -6.16 5.43 9.20
CA ILE A 91 -7.15 4.57 8.54
C ILE A 91 -6.48 3.58 7.59
N CYS A 92 -5.48 4.01 6.81
CA CYS A 92 -4.72 3.10 5.94
C CYS A 92 -4.01 2.00 6.74
N TRP A 93 -3.47 2.31 7.92
CA TRP A 93 -2.88 1.31 8.82
C TRP A 93 -3.88 0.25 9.29
N PHE A 94 -5.15 0.61 9.48
CA PHE A 94 -6.20 -0.37 9.77
C PHE A 94 -6.40 -1.36 8.61
N PHE A 95 -6.43 -0.87 7.36
CA PHE A 95 -6.53 -1.74 6.18
C PHE A 95 -5.31 -2.64 5.99
N VAL A 96 -4.10 -2.14 6.28
CA VAL A 96 -2.88 -2.97 6.30
C VAL A 96 -3.03 -4.11 7.31
N GLY A 97 -3.57 -3.82 8.50
CA GLY A 97 -3.91 -4.84 9.50
C GLY A 97 -4.93 -5.86 9.00
N GLU A 98 -5.97 -5.43 8.30
CA GLU A 98 -6.98 -6.31 7.69
C GLU A 98 -6.36 -7.23 6.61
N ILE A 99 -5.45 -6.71 5.78
CA ILE A 99 -4.74 -7.49 4.77
C ILE A 99 -3.85 -8.57 5.43
N ILE A 100 -3.11 -8.21 6.48
CA ILE A 100 -2.30 -9.17 7.24
C ILE A 100 -3.19 -10.22 7.92
N GLY A 101 -4.30 -9.80 8.52
CA GLY A 101 -5.26 -10.69 9.20
C GLY A 101 -5.96 -11.67 8.27
N ARG A 102 -6.24 -11.27 7.01
CA ARG A 102 -6.82 -12.16 5.99
C ARG A 102 -5.77 -13.00 5.26
N GLY A 103 -4.51 -12.58 5.21
CA GLY A 103 -3.44 -13.29 4.51
C GLY A 103 -3.59 -13.35 2.97
N SER A 104 -4.48 -12.54 2.39
CA SER A 104 -4.71 -12.43 0.94
C SER A 104 -4.69 -10.96 0.54
N LEU A 105 -3.92 -10.63 -0.50
CA LEU A 105 -3.81 -9.27 -1.04
C LEU A 105 -5.05 -8.90 -1.89
N THR A 106 -5.76 -9.88 -2.44
CA THR A 106 -6.91 -9.68 -3.34
C THR A 106 -7.95 -10.78 -3.17
N GLY A 107 -9.17 -10.39 -2.80
CA GLY A 107 -10.34 -11.27 -2.75
C GLY A 107 -10.30 -12.34 -1.65
N TYR A 108 -11.48 -12.75 -1.18
CA TYR A 108 -11.61 -14.00 -0.46
C TYR A 108 -11.29 -15.14 -1.42
N ILE A 109 -10.41 -16.07 -1.04
CA ILE A 109 -10.24 -17.32 -1.78
C ILE A 109 -11.52 -18.11 -1.57
N ILE A 110 -12.50 -17.93 -2.45
CA ILE A 110 -13.74 -18.70 -2.42
C ILE A 110 -13.36 -20.13 -2.78
N ARG A 111 -13.51 -21.06 -1.83
CA ARG A 111 -13.43 -22.50 -2.13
C ARG A 111 -14.50 -22.80 -3.19
N SER A 112 -14.13 -23.52 -4.25
CA SER A 112 -15.03 -23.92 -5.36
C SER A 112 -16.35 -24.59 -4.93
N SER A 113 -16.51 -24.95 -3.65
CA SER A 113 -17.71 -25.54 -3.07
C SER A 113 -18.88 -24.56 -2.81
N TYR A 114 -18.66 -23.25 -2.95
CA TYR A 114 -19.73 -22.23 -2.80
C TYR A 114 -20.13 -21.57 -4.14
N ILE A 115 -19.74 -22.18 -5.25
CA ILE A 115 -20.13 -21.70 -6.57
C ILE A 115 -21.41 -22.43 -6.96
N ASP A 116 -22.53 -21.70 -7.03
CA ASP A 116 -23.72 -22.22 -7.71
C ASP A 116 -23.33 -22.61 -9.15
N PRO A 117 -23.60 -23.85 -9.60
CA PRO A 117 -23.19 -24.32 -10.92
C PRO A 117 -23.77 -23.46 -12.06
N THR A 118 -24.88 -22.77 -11.80
CA THR A 118 -25.50 -21.77 -12.67
C THR A 118 -24.74 -20.44 -12.71
N ALA A 119 -24.22 -19.95 -11.58
CA ALA A 119 -23.41 -18.73 -11.51
C ALA A 119 -22.02 -18.94 -12.13
N ALA A 120 -21.40 -20.11 -11.92
CA ALA A 120 -20.13 -20.49 -12.55
C ALA A 120 -20.22 -20.43 -14.08
N LYS A 121 -21.29 -20.98 -14.65
CA LYS A 121 -21.53 -20.99 -16.10
C LYS A 121 -21.76 -19.58 -16.65
N LYS A 122 -22.38 -18.68 -15.89
CA LYS A 122 -22.54 -17.27 -16.27
C LYS A 122 -21.21 -16.52 -16.25
N MET A 123 -20.38 -16.71 -15.21
CA MET A 123 -19.05 -16.08 -15.14
C MET A 123 -18.09 -16.63 -16.19
N ALA A 124 -18.16 -17.93 -16.51
CA ALA A 124 -17.37 -18.52 -17.60
C ALA A 124 -17.79 -18.03 -18.99
N LYS A 125 -19.05 -17.61 -19.15
CA LYS A 125 -19.54 -16.93 -20.36
C LYS A 125 -19.31 -15.41 -20.35
N PHE A 126 -19.02 -14.81 -19.19
CA PHE A 126 -18.79 -13.38 -19.06
C PHE A 126 -17.40 -13.05 -19.61
N LYS A 127 -17.37 -12.73 -20.90
CA LYS A 127 -16.18 -12.31 -21.62
C LYS A 127 -16.10 -10.79 -21.52
N TRP A 128 -14.99 -10.26 -21.01
CA TRP A 128 -14.76 -8.81 -20.82
C TRP A 128 -14.60 -8.00 -22.13
N ASP A 129 -14.86 -8.62 -23.29
CA ASP A 129 -14.67 -8.00 -24.61
C ASP A 129 -15.96 -7.40 -25.19
N ASP A 130 -17.12 -7.55 -24.54
CA ASP A 130 -18.40 -7.11 -25.09
C ASP A 130 -18.76 -5.68 -24.66
N HIS A 131 -18.00 -4.70 -25.15
CA HIS A 131 -18.36 -3.28 -25.02
C HIS A 131 -19.51 -2.86 -25.97
N SER A 132 -19.99 -3.75 -26.85
CA SER A 132 -21.03 -3.48 -27.84
C SER A 132 -22.46 -3.42 -27.28
N GLU A 133 -22.76 -4.06 -26.15
CA GLU A 133 -24.13 -4.07 -25.59
C GLU A 133 -24.48 -2.79 -24.81
N LEU A 134 -23.50 -1.94 -24.47
CA LEU A 134 -23.72 -0.71 -23.71
C LEU A 134 -24.11 0.49 -24.59
N GLU A 135 -23.81 0.49 -25.89
CA GLU A 135 -24.24 1.56 -26.80
C GLU A 135 -25.72 1.40 -27.21
N ILE A 136 -26.18 0.17 -27.47
CA ILE A 136 -27.55 -0.10 -27.94
C ILE A 136 -28.60 0.34 -26.91
N LYS A 137 -28.27 0.23 -25.62
CA LYS A 137 -29.20 0.62 -24.54
C LYS A 137 -29.23 2.12 -24.27
N HIS A 138 -28.25 2.87 -24.73
CA HIS A 138 -28.23 4.33 -24.57
C HIS A 138 -29.13 5.00 -25.62
N ASP A 139 -29.24 4.42 -26.82
CA ASP A 139 -30.11 4.94 -27.90
C ASP A 139 -31.60 4.69 -27.65
N GLU A 140 -31.98 3.59 -26.98
CA GLU A 140 -33.39 3.33 -26.61
C GLU A 140 -33.91 4.25 -25.48
N VAL A 141 -33.02 4.80 -24.64
CA VAL A 141 -33.42 5.68 -23.51
C VAL A 141 -33.61 7.13 -23.96
N HIS A 142 -33.08 7.52 -25.12
CA HIS A 142 -33.25 8.87 -25.70
C HIS A 142 -34.38 8.99 -26.73
N ALA A 143 -35.11 7.90 -27.00
CA ALA A 143 -36.25 7.88 -27.92
C ALA A 143 -37.62 8.05 -27.22
N HIS A 144 -37.63 8.49 -25.96
CA HIS A 144 -38.84 8.78 -25.18
C HIS A 144 -38.88 10.22 -24.68
#